data_AF-A0AAW0INA1-F1
#
_entry.id   AF-A0AAW0INA1-F1
#
_cell.length_a   1.000
_cell.length_b   1.000
_cell.length_c   1.000
_cell.angle_alpha   90.00
_cell.angle_beta   90.00
_cell.angle_gamma   90.00
#
_symmetry.space_group_name_H-M   'P 1'
#
loop_
_entity.id
_entity.type
_entity.pdbx_description
1 polymer ?
#
loop_
_entity_poly.entity_id
_entity_poly.type
_entity_poly.pdbx_seq_one_letter_code
_entity_poly.pdbx_strand_id
1 'polypeptide(L)'
;MSRYFDMDKNSISLKALVFQAENIITLHDVPNIWHIPLLLRDKKAHEAILKVLNLLGKAGKPALDEWISRAEKCDKLHEPVHIDMVGKYTGLSDSYLSVIK
;
A
#
# COMPACT_ATOMS: atom_id res chain seq x y z
N MET A 1 19.47 -4.25 10.12
CA MET A 1 18.25 -4.77 9.44
C MET A 1 18.22 -4.52 7.93
N SER A 2 19.36 -4.21 7.27
CA SER A 2 19.41 -3.64 5.91
C SER A 2 19.70 -4.64 4.78
N ARG A 3 19.80 -5.96 5.05
CA ARG A 3 20.34 -6.93 4.07
C ARG A 3 19.33 -7.53 3.08
N TYR A 4 18.04 -7.20 3.21
CA TYR A 4 16.98 -7.75 2.34
C TYR A 4 16.48 -6.76 1.26
N PHE A 5 16.87 -5.48 1.32
CA PHE A 5 16.29 -4.44 0.46
C PHE A 5 16.90 -4.37 -0.95
N ASP A 6 18.01 -5.09 -1.21
CA ASP A 6 18.79 -5.02 -2.46
C ASP A 6 18.79 -6.35 -3.25
N MET A 7 17.80 -7.21 -3.04
CA MET A 7 17.64 -8.36 -3.94
C MET A 7 16.97 -7.91 -5.23
N ASP A 8 17.67 -8.09 -6.35
CA ASP A 8 17.12 -7.85 -7.68
C ASP A 8 15.89 -8.78 -7.91
N LYS A 9 14.92 -8.31 -8.70
CA LYS A 9 13.67 -9.05 -8.96
C LYS A 9 13.89 -10.42 -9.63
N ASN A 10 14.88 -10.55 -10.52
CA ASN A 10 15.26 -11.85 -11.10
C ASN A 10 15.85 -12.78 -10.03
N SER A 11 16.68 -12.26 -9.11
CA SER A 11 17.21 -13.03 -7.99
C SER A 11 16.08 -13.57 -7.07
N ILE A 12 15.00 -12.80 -6.87
CA ILE A 12 13.82 -13.25 -6.12
C ILE A 12 13.01 -14.26 -6.93
N SER A 13 12.75 -13.98 -8.20
CA SER A 13 12.00 -14.86 -9.11
C SER A 13 12.64 -16.25 -9.23
N LEU A 14 13.96 -16.31 -9.41
CA LEU A 14 14.72 -17.56 -9.50
C LEU A 14 14.69 -18.38 -8.22
N LYS A 15 14.70 -17.73 -7.04
CA LYS A 15 14.66 -18.42 -5.75
C LYS A 15 13.25 -18.88 -5.38
N ALA A 16 12.23 -18.11 -5.75
CA ALA A 16 10.84 -18.44 -5.45
C ALA A 16 10.26 -19.48 -6.42
N LEU A 17 10.88 -19.71 -7.58
CA LEU A 17 10.54 -20.72 -8.61
C LEU A 17 9.08 -20.71 -9.12
N VAL A 18 8.26 -19.74 -8.72
CA VAL A 18 6.80 -19.72 -8.98
C VAL A 18 6.33 -18.39 -9.61
N PHE A 19 7.11 -17.31 -9.55
CA PHE A 19 6.67 -15.98 -9.98
C PHE A 19 7.51 -15.41 -11.11
N GLN A 20 6.86 -14.88 -12.15
CA GLN A 20 7.51 -14.05 -13.16
C GLN A 20 8.01 -12.74 -12.51
N ALA A 21 9.22 -12.29 -12.85
CA ALA A 21 9.82 -11.08 -12.28
C ALA A 21 8.96 -9.82 -12.51
N GLU A 22 8.19 -9.78 -13.60
CA GLU A 22 7.20 -8.74 -13.92
C GLU A 22 6.11 -8.60 -12.85
N ASN A 23 5.78 -9.69 -12.14
CA ASN A 23 4.74 -9.72 -11.11
C ASN A 23 5.29 -9.43 -9.70
N ILE A 24 6.60 -9.16 -9.58
CA ILE A 24 7.23 -8.80 -8.30
C ILE A 24 7.15 -7.29 -8.12
N ILE A 25 6.32 -6.87 -7.15
CA ILE A 25 6.07 -5.47 -6.82
C ILE A 25 6.82 -5.13 -5.53
N THR A 26 7.75 -4.18 -5.62
CA THR A 26 8.48 -3.67 -4.45
C THR A 26 7.84 -2.39 -3.96
N LEU A 27 7.47 -2.38 -2.68
CA LEU A 27 6.87 -1.23 -2.00
C LEU A 27 7.83 -0.76 -0.90
N HIS A 28 7.90 0.55 -0.72
CA HIS A 28 8.59 1.18 0.39
C HIS A 28 7.57 1.74 1.38
N ASP A 29 8.02 2.05 2.59
CA ASP A 29 7.18 2.65 3.62
C ASP A 29 6.68 4.02 3.16
N VAL A 30 5.41 4.29 3.45
CA VAL A 30 4.74 5.54 3.09
C VAL A 30 4.28 6.28 4.35
N PRO A 31 4.17 7.62 4.31
CA PRO A 31 3.83 8.43 5.49
C PRO A 31 2.44 8.10 6.09
N ASN A 32 1.49 7.74 5.23
CA ASN A 32 0.14 7.36 5.64
C ASN A 32 -0.47 6.35 4.64
N ILE A 33 -1.47 5.58 5.08
CA ILE A 33 -2.04 4.47 4.30
C ILE A 33 -2.72 4.89 3.00
N TRP A 34 -3.14 6.15 2.87
CA TRP A 34 -3.82 6.65 1.67
C TRP A 34 -2.88 6.76 0.46
N HIS A 35 -1.56 6.73 0.68
CA HIS A 35 -0.56 6.68 -0.38
C HIS A 35 -0.43 5.29 -1.05
N ILE A 36 -0.90 4.22 -0.42
CA ILE A 36 -0.70 2.85 -0.91
C ILE A 36 -1.28 2.64 -2.33
N PRO A 37 -2.51 3.08 -2.67
CA PRO A 37 -3.03 2.90 -4.02
C PRO A 37 -2.26 3.70 -5.08
N LEU A 38 -1.70 4.86 -4.72
CA LEU A 38 -0.86 5.66 -5.60
C LEU A 38 0.45 4.95 -5.90
N LEU A 39 1.09 4.43 -4.85
CA LEU A 39 2.31 3.64 -4.97
C LEU A 39 2.09 2.38 -5.84
N LEU A 40 0.97 1.69 -5.65
CA LEU A 40 0.59 0.52 -6.46
C LEU A 40 0.33 0.87 -7.92
N ARG A 41 -0.29 2.03 -8.19
CA ARG A 41 -0.47 2.54 -9.56
C ARG A 41 0.90 2.79 -10.21
N ASP A 42 1.80 3.47 -9.51
CA ASP A 42 3.11 3.87 -10.05
C ASP A 42 4.01 2.65 -10.32
N LYS A 43 3.84 1.57 -9.54
CA LYS A 43 4.48 0.26 -9.79
C LYS A 43 3.73 -0.62 -10.81
N LYS A 44 2.65 -0.11 -11.43
CA LYS A 44 1.81 -0.83 -12.41
C LYS A 44 1.26 -2.17 -11.88
N ALA A 45 1.04 -2.26 -10.57
CA ALA A 45 0.54 -3.47 -9.92
C ALA A 45 -0.83 -3.89 -10.47
N HIS A 46 -1.71 -2.91 -10.66
CA HIS A 46 -3.03 -3.10 -11.25
C HIS A 46 -2.96 -3.66 -12.68
N GLU A 47 -2.02 -3.21 -13.52
CA GLU A 47 -1.81 -3.77 -14.87
C GLU A 47 -1.35 -5.23 -14.81
N ALA A 48 -0.43 -5.56 -13.90
CA ALA A 48 0.04 -6.94 -13.72
C ALA A 48 -1.13 -7.87 -13.31
N ILE A 49 -1.97 -7.45 -12.37
CA ILE A 49 -3.17 -8.19 -11.95
C ILE A 49 -4.13 -8.37 -13.13
N LEU A 50 -4.41 -7.29 -13.88
CA LEU A 50 -5.30 -7.34 -15.04
C LEU A 50 -4.76 -8.23 -16.16
N LYS A 51 -3.43 -8.30 -16.34
CA LYS A 51 -2.77 -9.21 -17.30
C LYS A 51 -3.02 -10.67 -16.92
N VAL A 52 -2.83 -11.01 -15.65
CA VAL A 52 -3.06 -12.36 -15.12
C VAL A 52 -4.53 -12.76 -15.23
N LEU A 53 -5.45 -11.82 -14.99
CA LEU A 53 -6.89 -12.06 -15.08
C LEU A 53 -7.44 -11.96 -16.51
N ASN A 54 -6.62 -11.61 -17.51
CA ASN A 54 -7.02 -11.38 -18.90
C ASN A 54 -8.11 -10.27 -19.06
N LEU A 55 -7.96 -9.18 -18.31
CA LEU A 55 -8.91 -8.06 -18.24
C LEU A 55 -8.33 -6.71 -18.69
N LEU A 56 -7.07 -6.67 -19.17
CA LEU A 56 -6.39 -5.42 -19.54
C LEU A 56 -7.19 -4.51 -20.50
N GLY A 57 -7.90 -5.08 -21.48
CA GLY A 57 -8.71 -4.30 -22.44
C GLY A 57 -10.11 -3.92 -21.95
N LYS A 58 -10.53 -4.41 -20.78
CA LYS A 58 -11.86 -4.17 -20.20
C LYS A 58 -11.82 -3.18 -19.04
N ALA A 59 -10.67 -3.02 -18.41
CA ALA A 59 -10.51 -2.14 -17.27
C ALA A 59 -10.31 -0.69 -17.72
N GLY A 60 -11.04 0.22 -17.09
CA GLY A 60 -10.78 1.65 -17.18
C GLY A 60 -9.53 2.06 -16.40
N LYS A 61 -9.10 3.31 -16.57
CA LYS A 61 -8.05 3.89 -15.73
C LYS A 61 -8.50 3.91 -14.27
N PRO A 62 -7.60 3.65 -13.30
CA PRO A 62 -7.95 3.73 -11.89
C PRO A 62 -8.31 5.18 -11.53
N ALA A 63 -9.51 5.39 -11.01
CA ALA A 63 -9.95 6.67 -10.47
C ALA A 63 -9.34 6.83 -9.06
N LEU A 64 -8.33 7.70 -8.94
CA LEU A 64 -7.58 7.89 -7.70
C LEU A 64 -7.70 9.30 -7.12
N ASP A 65 -8.51 10.17 -7.70
CA ASP A 65 -8.59 11.59 -7.28
C ASP A 65 -8.95 11.73 -5.79
N GLU A 66 -9.88 10.92 -5.30
CA GLU A 66 -10.23 10.90 -3.87
C GLU A 66 -9.07 10.41 -2.99
N TRP A 67 -8.34 9.39 -3.45
CA TRP A 67 -7.17 8.85 -2.74
C TRP A 67 -6.04 9.87 -2.65
N ILE A 68 -5.78 10.59 -3.75
CA ILE A 68 -4.82 11.70 -3.80
C ILE A 68 -5.23 12.78 -2.80
N SER A 69 -6.50 13.21 -2.85
CA SER A 69 -7.01 14.24 -1.96
C SER A 69 -6.90 13.85 -0.48
N ARG A 70 -7.22 12.60 -0.13
CA ARG A 70 -7.09 12.10 1.26
C ARG A 70 -5.62 12.01 1.69
N ALA A 71 -4.74 11.51 0.83
CA ALA A 71 -3.32 11.41 1.13
C ALA A 71 -2.71 12.78 1.42
N GLU A 72 -2.95 13.76 0.54
CA GLU A 72 -2.47 15.13 0.72
C GLU A 72 -3.08 15.79 1.96
N LYS A 73 -4.38 15.56 2.23
CA LYS A 73 -5.03 16.10 3.41
C LYS A 73 -4.39 15.56 4.69
N CYS A 74 -4.12 14.24 4.74
CA CYS A 74 -3.44 13.62 5.86
C CYS A 74 -2.01 14.15 6.04
N ASP A 75 -1.28 14.41 4.95
CA ASP A 75 0.09 14.94 5.01
C ASP A 75 0.14 16.39 5.55
N LYS A 76 -0.93 17.16 5.35
CA LYS A 76 -1.05 18.57 5.78
C LYS A 76 -1.58 18.74 7.22
N LEU A 77 -2.00 17.66 7.89
CA LEU A 77 -2.47 17.71 9.27
C LEU A 77 -1.27 17.79 10.23
N HIS A 78 -1.04 18.97 10.80
CA HIS A 78 0.06 19.21 11.74
C HIS A 78 -0.39 19.57 13.16
N GLU A 79 -1.64 20.00 13.32
CA GLU A 79 -2.19 20.41 14.63
C GLU A 79 -2.74 19.18 15.38
N PRO A 80 -2.13 18.78 16.52
CA PRO A 80 -2.60 17.64 17.28
C PRO A 80 -3.82 18.01 18.14
N VAL A 81 -4.77 17.08 18.24
CA VAL A 81 -5.88 17.13 19.20
C VAL A 81 -5.79 15.93 20.11
N HIS A 82 -6.01 16.14 21.41
CA HIS A 82 -5.99 15.07 22.40
C HIS A 82 -7.41 14.57 22.68
N ILE A 83 -7.61 13.25 22.55
CA ILE A 83 -8.88 12.57 22.82
C ILE A 83 -8.55 11.35 23.68
N ASP A 84 -9.09 11.33 24.90
CA ASP A 84 -8.90 10.20 25.81
C ASP A 84 -9.75 9.00 25.40
N MET A 85 -9.09 7.85 25.22
CA MET A 85 -9.74 6.59 24.91
C MET A 85 -9.89 5.73 26.16
N VAL A 86 -11.14 5.46 26.57
CA VAL A 86 -11.45 4.59 27.71
C VAL A 86 -11.94 3.24 27.19
N GLY A 87 -11.17 2.19 27.43
CA GLY A 87 -11.48 0.84 26.96
C GLY A 87 -10.82 -0.25 27.80
N LYS A 88 -11.26 -1.50 27.60
CA LYS A 88 -10.69 -2.67 28.30
C LYS A 88 -9.29 -3.05 27.79
N TYR A 89 -9.00 -2.79 26.52
CA TYR A 89 -7.78 -3.25 25.84
C TYR A 89 -6.92 -2.10 25.31
N THR A 90 -6.73 -1.04 26.11
CA THR A 90 -6.03 0.19 25.68
C THR A 90 -4.56 -0.03 25.30
N GLY A 91 -3.93 -1.14 25.75
CA GLY A 91 -2.58 -1.54 25.34
C GLY A 91 -2.47 -2.22 23.97
N LEU A 92 -3.61 -2.47 23.30
CA LEU A 92 -3.65 -3.11 21.98
C LEU A 92 -4.47 -2.23 21.02
N SER A 93 -3.80 -1.32 20.30
CA SER A 93 -4.43 -0.36 19.37
C SER A 93 -5.31 -1.04 18.31
N ASP A 94 -4.90 -2.22 17.84
CA ASP A 94 -5.63 -2.96 16.80
C ASP A 94 -7.03 -3.41 17.24
N SER A 95 -7.26 -3.57 18.55
CA SER A 95 -8.60 -3.87 19.10
C SER A 95 -9.61 -2.74 18.85
N TYR A 96 -9.10 -1.55 18.53
CA TYR A 96 -9.85 -0.33 18.37
C TYR A 96 -9.59 0.34 17.02
N LEU A 97 -9.06 -0.38 16.04
CA LEU A 97 -8.72 0.17 14.73
C LEU A 97 -9.93 0.85 14.07
N SER A 98 -11.12 0.27 14.17
CA SER A 98 -12.36 0.85 13.63
C SER A 98 -12.86 2.11 14.35
N VAL A 99 -12.33 2.40 15.54
CA VAL A 99 -12.65 3.61 16.32
C VAL A 99 -11.62 4.70 16.06
N ILE A 100 -10.36 4.31 15.87
CA ILE A 100 -9.22 5.23 15.68
C ILE A 100 -9.09 5.68 14.21
N LYS A 101 -9.56 4.87 13.25
CA LYS A 101 -9.22 5.02 11.82
C LYS A 101 -10.40 5.42 10.93
#